data_AF-A0A182RZZ2-F1
#
_entry.id   AF-A0A182RZZ2-F1
#
_cell.length_a   1.000
_cell.length_b   1.000
_cell.length_c   1.000
_cell.angle_alpha   90.00
_cell.angle_beta   90.00
_cell.angle_gamma   90.00
#
_symmetry.space_group_name_H-M   'P 1'
#
loop_
_entity.id
_entity.type
_entity.pdbx_description
1 polymer ?
#
loop_
_entity_poly.entity_id
_entity_poly.type
_entity_poly.pdbx_seq_one_letter_code
_entity_poly.pdbx_strand_id
1 'polypeptide(L)'
;NVGCWKNLGAHDYTRPFFAHPVTSKNVYVVPDAPHLLKLTRNWLVDHGFMYDDNQITAKPLWKLLHARAEAEMTPIFKINKTHLKMSSLEKQNVRRAAQLLSRTTAITLRRYHQDDDSKNLADYIEKIDMWFNVSNSYSPKAKLEFKKSYIGSSCQKQALDDMSHLMLHSKIIGKPGMQTFQKSILMQITSLKMLFEDMKLKHNIKYLSTYKLNQDVLENFFSQLRQKGGTHDHPSPLNCMYRIRMMILGKSPSILHNQTDAEQRKNIEPDAYITSKGSIEDEMDENYDVDNEEFIAASFLSEAEIIPIFPDIVEMQKVNGLLSEDDSEILSSVSSTALDLKEQERDGLEYIMGYLGRKFNSKFPDLELGGYSLKLEHGYCQPPSFVQHLSVGGLFKPSMNFLAEGNKMEKIFLKLNPNGELSKKPSIVKRLSNQIHKQIKHLPLEIIKAFAKQRVIVRMRYLNMKALIERKDKTVVRKRTQPQVLKTANKLRKLTR
;
A
#
# COMPACT_ATOMS: atom_id res chain seq x y z
N ASN A 1 -24.18 14.51 -12.39
CA ASN A 1 -24.69 13.24 -11.80
C ASN A 1 -25.81 13.46 -10.79
N VAL A 2 -25.61 14.19 -9.68
CA VAL A 2 -26.68 14.39 -8.67
C VAL A 2 -28.00 14.94 -9.25
N GLY A 3 -27.94 15.94 -10.15
CA GLY A 3 -29.14 16.43 -10.83
C GLY A 3 -29.83 15.37 -11.70
N CYS A 4 -29.06 14.51 -12.37
CA CYS A 4 -29.59 13.38 -13.15
C CYS A 4 -30.29 12.37 -12.22
N TRP A 5 -29.70 12.03 -11.07
CA TRP A 5 -30.32 11.13 -10.10
C TRP A 5 -31.66 11.67 -9.56
N LYS A 6 -31.75 12.99 -9.35
CA LYS A 6 -33.01 13.64 -8.97
C LYS A 6 -34.07 13.49 -10.05
N ASN A 7 -33.73 13.80 -11.30
CA ASN A 7 -34.64 13.70 -12.43
C ASN A 7 -35.12 12.25 -12.67
N LEU A 8 -34.27 11.26 -12.39
CA LEU A 8 -34.61 9.85 -12.47
C LEU A 8 -35.36 9.32 -11.22
N GLY A 9 -35.54 10.13 -10.17
CA GLY A 9 -36.16 9.69 -8.91
C GLY A 9 -35.27 8.80 -8.02
N ALA A 10 -34.02 8.54 -8.41
CA ALA A 10 -33.07 7.64 -7.74
C ALA A 10 -32.05 8.37 -6.85
N HIS A 11 -32.41 9.54 -6.30
CA HIS A 11 -31.52 10.37 -5.48
C HIS A 11 -31.56 10.01 -3.99
N ASP A 12 -32.55 9.24 -3.54
CA ASP A 12 -32.66 8.75 -2.19
C ASP A 12 -31.75 7.54 -1.99
N TYR A 13 -30.89 7.57 -0.97
CA TYR A 13 -29.97 6.48 -0.66
C TYR A 13 -30.67 5.22 -0.13
N THR A 14 -31.94 5.33 0.28
CA THR A 14 -32.77 4.18 0.69
C THR A 14 -33.45 3.50 -0.50
N ARG A 15 -33.65 4.24 -1.59
CA ARG A 15 -34.26 3.74 -2.85
C ARG A 15 -33.44 4.17 -4.06
N PRO A 16 -32.22 3.64 -4.21
CA PRO A 16 -31.25 4.14 -5.18
C PRO A 16 -31.42 3.49 -6.56
N PHE A 17 -32.65 3.46 -7.07
CA PHE A 17 -32.97 2.84 -8.36
C PHE A 17 -34.14 3.55 -9.05
N PHE A 18 -34.25 3.34 -10.35
CA PHE A 18 -35.37 3.79 -11.17
C PHE A 18 -35.80 2.67 -12.12
N ALA A 19 -37.02 2.75 -12.65
CA ALA A 19 -37.52 1.76 -13.59
C ALA A 19 -36.91 1.98 -14.99
N HIS A 20 -36.44 0.90 -15.63
CA HIS A 20 -36.00 0.93 -17.02
C HIS A 20 -37.17 1.39 -17.91
N PRO A 21 -36.97 2.33 -18.85
CA PRO A 21 -38.04 2.95 -19.64
C PRO A 21 -38.80 2.03 -20.61
N VAL A 22 -38.48 0.73 -20.63
CA VAL A 22 -39.03 -0.25 -21.59
C VAL A 22 -39.38 -1.54 -20.87
N THR A 23 -38.43 -2.10 -20.11
CA THR A 23 -38.62 -3.38 -19.41
C THR A 23 -39.21 -3.23 -18.01
N SER A 24 -39.32 -2.00 -17.50
CA SER A 24 -39.72 -1.68 -16.13
C SER A 24 -38.87 -2.37 -15.04
N LYS A 25 -37.75 -2.99 -15.41
CA LYS A 25 -36.79 -3.59 -14.47
C LYS A 25 -36.04 -2.48 -13.72
N ASN A 26 -35.70 -2.72 -12.46
CA ASN A 26 -34.93 -1.77 -11.67
C ASN A 26 -33.53 -1.57 -12.27
N VAL A 27 -33.15 -0.31 -12.44
CA VAL A 27 -31.80 0.14 -12.78
C VAL A 27 -31.21 0.81 -11.55
N TYR A 28 -30.19 0.19 -10.97
CA TYR A 28 -29.56 0.62 -9.73
C TYR A 28 -28.49 1.68 -9.98
N VAL A 29 -28.49 2.74 -9.17
CA VAL A 29 -27.47 3.79 -9.19
C VAL A 29 -26.37 3.40 -8.21
N VAL A 30 -25.17 3.13 -8.72
CA VAL A 30 -24.00 2.77 -7.88
C VAL A 30 -22.96 3.89 -7.94
N PRO A 31 -22.81 4.69 -6.87
CA PRO A 31 -21.71 5.63 -6.76
C PRO A 31 -20.34 4.95 -6.72
N ASP A 32 -19.33 5.63 -7.26
CA ASP A 32 -17.98 5.08 -7.43
C ASP A 32 -17.23 4.90 -6.09
N ALA A 33 -17.00 3.65 -5.68
CA ALA A 33 -16.37 3.33 -4.39
C ALA A 33 -14.91 3.86 -4.25
N PRO A 34 -14.02 3.74 -5.26
CA PRO A 34 -12.70 4.39 -5.24
C PRO A 34 -12.76 5.90 -4.98
N HIS A 35 -13.67 6.62 -5.66
CA HIS A 35 -13.86 8.04 -5.41
C HIS A 35 -14.38 8.33 -4.00
N LEU A 36 -15.34 7.55 -3.51
CA LEU A 36 -15.86 7.71 -2.15
C LEU A 36 -14.78 7.48 -1.08
N LEU A 37 -13.90 6.50 -1.26
CA LEU A 37 -12.76 6.29 -0.37
C LEU A 37 -11.84 7.52 -0.31
N LYS A 38 -11.55 8.13 -1.48
CA LYS A 38 -10.77 9.38 -1.54
C LYS A 38 -11.43 10.52 -0.77
N LEU A 39 -12.74 10.68 -0.91
CA LEU A 39 -13.49 11.70 -0.19
C LEU A 39 -13.46 11.46 1.33
N THR A 40 -13.70 10.23 1.77
CA THR A 40 -13.61 9.85 3.19
C THR A 40 -12.23 10.19 3.76
N ARG A 41 -11.16 9.87 3.04
CA ARG A 41 -9.79 10.25 3.41
C ARG A 41 -9.64 11.76 3.53
N ASN A 42 -10.08 12.52 2.53
CA ASN A 42 -9.94 13.98 2.54
C ASN A 42 -10.68 14.60 3.73
N TRP A 43 -11.91 14.15 4.01
CA TRP A 43 -12.68 14.62 5.17
C TRP A 43 -12.02 14.27 6.51
N LEU A 44 -11.46 13.06 6.64
CA LEU A 44 -10.71 12.66 7.84
C LEU A 44 -9.49 13.54 8.08
N VAL A 45 -8.74 13.85 7.01
CA VAL A 45 -7.49 14.64 7.09
C VAL A 45 -7.77 16.12 7.31
N ASP A 46 -8.76 16.68 6.61
CA ASP A 46 -9.04 18.13 6.63
C ASP A 46 -9.88 18.54 7.86
N HIS A 47 -10.77 17.66 8.36
CA HIS A 47 -11.73 18.00 9.42
C HIS A 47 -11.78 16.99 10.59
N GLY A 48 -11.90 15.70 10.27
CA GLY A 48 -12.22 14.66 11.25
C GLY A 48 -13.72 14.50 11.53
N PHE A 49 -14.04 13.56 12.41
CA PHE A 49 -15.40 13.10 12.70
C PHE A 49 -15.66 13.04 14.21
N MET A 50 -16.90 13.29 14.60
CA MET A 50 -17.46 12.87 15.88
C MET A 50 -18.22 11.56 15.65
N TYR A 51 -17.86 10.50 16.35
CA TYR A 51 -18.46 9.18 16.23
C TYR A 51 -18.47 8.48 17.59
N ASP A 52 -19.64 8.02 18.05
CA ASP A 52 -19.86 7.41 19.37
C ASP A 52 -19.20 8.23 20.51
N ASP A 53 -19.50 9.54 20.55
CA ASP A 53 -18.95 10.54 21.49
C ASP A 53 -17.42 10.74 21.44
N ASN A 54 -16.72 10.06 20.54
CA ASN A 54 -15.28 10.15 20.35
C ASN A 54 -14.92 11.07 19.18
N GLN A 55 -13.81 11.82 19.33
CA GLN A 55 -13.28 12.68 18.29
C GLN A 55 -12.25 11.94 17.42
N ILE A 56 -12.67 11.50 16.24
CA ILE A 56 -11.82 10.82 15.26
C ILE A 56 -11.10 11.85 14.40
N THR A 57 -9.80 12.03 14.60
CA THR A 57 -8.98 13.02 13.86
C THR A 57 -7.74 12.38 13.24
N ALA A 58 -7.08 13.10 12.34
CA ALA A 58 -5.80 12.66 11.78
C ALA A 58 -4.60 12.82 12.73
N LYS A 59 -4.79 13.30 13.98
CA LYS A 59 -3.68 13.52 14.94
C LYS A 59 -2.89 12.24 15.23
N PRO A 60 -3.51 11.07 15.50
CA PRO A 60 -2.77 9.82 15.69
C PRO A 60 -1.94 9.41 14.46
N LEU A 61 -2.43 9.66 13.25
CA LEU A 61 -1.67 9.38 12.02
C LEU A 61 -0.42 10.26 11.91
N TRP A 62 -0.49 11.52 12.35
CA TRP A 62 0.70 12.38 12.43
C TRP A 62 1.70 11.85 13.45
N LYS A 63 1.26 11.48 14.66
CA LYS A 63 2.12 10.87 15.69
C LYS A 63 2.82 9.63 15.14
N LEU A 64 2.07 8.78 14.46
CA LEU A 64 2.60 7.55 13.86
C LEU A 64 3.67 7.82 12.80
N LEU A 65 3.44 8.81 11.93
CA LEU A 65 4.42 9.20 10.92
C LEU A 65 5.69 9.82 11.50
N HIS A 66 5.57 10.53 12.62
CA HIS A 66 6.72 11.06 13.35
C HIS A 66 7.56 9.92 13.95
N ALA A 67 6.93 8.98 14.67
CA ALA A 67 7.61 7.81 15.23
C ALA A 67 8.28 6.95 14.14
N ARG A 68 7.59 6.73 13.02
CA ARG A 68 8.11 6.02 11.84
C ARG A 68 9.34 6.68 11.21
N ALA A 69 9.50 7.99 11.34
CA ALA A 69 10.66 8.71 10.81
C ALA A 69 11.90 8.60 11.73
N GLU A 70 11.74 8.12 12.96
CA GLU A 70 12.82 7.89 13.93
C GLU A 70 13.30 6.43 13.94
N ALA A 71 12.46 5.48 13.53
CA ALA A 71 12.83 4.08 13.39
C ALA A 71 13.59 3.86 12.08
N GLU A 72 14.77 3.23 12.16
CA GLU A 72 15.54 2.87 10.97
C GLU A 72 14.92 1.67 10.26
N MET A 73 14.59 0.66 11.05
CA MET A 73 13.97 -0.57 10.61
C MET A 73 12.52 -0.52 11.05
N THR A 74 11.58 -0.40 10.11
CA THR A 74 10.15 -0.28 10.43
C THR A 74 9.32 -1.06 9.41
N PRO A 75 8.29 -1.79 9.85
CA PRO A 75 7.38 -2.45 8.93
C PRO A 75 6.38 -1.46 8.29
N ILE A 76 6.37 -0.19 8.72
CA ILE A 76 5.47 0.85 8.22
C ILE A 76 6.07 1.55 6.99
N PHE A 77 6.18 0.81 5.89
CA PHE A 77 6.86 1.32 4.69
C PHE A 77 5.95 2.10 3.74
N LYS A 78 4.66 1.75 3.66
CA LYS A 78 3.71 2.33 2.68
C LYS A 78 3.33 3.78 2.99
N ILE A 79 3.19 4.14 4.27
CA ILE A 79 2.69 5.46 4.68
C ILE A 79 3.86 6.41 4.92
N ASN A 80 3.72 7.64 4.45
CA ASN A 80 4.70 8.70 4.60
C ASN A 80 4.00 10.08 4.73
N LYS A 81 4.78 11.17 4.88
CA LYS A 81 4.22 12.52 5.02
C LYS A 81 3.32 12.96 3.85
N THR A 82 3.51 12.42 2.64
CA THR A 82 2.69 12.78 1.46
C THR A 82 1.31 12.12 1.46
N HIS A 83 1.01 11.26 2.45
CA HIS A 83 -0.32 10.70 2.64
C HIS A 83 -1.26 11.64 3.43
N LEU A 84 -0.69 12.50 4.28
CA LEU A 84 -1.44 13.46 5.09
C LEU A 84 -1.29 14.89 4.55
N LYS A 85 -0.09 15.27 4.11
CA LYS A 85 0.16 16.57 3.46
C LYS A 85 0.18 16.38 1.95
N MET A 86 -0.91 16.78 1.31
CA MET A 86 -1.12 16.60 -0.13
C MET A 86 -1.43 17.92 -0.82
N SER A 87 -0.91 18.07 -2.03
CA SER A 87 -1.40 19.04 -3.00
C SER A 87 -2.79 18.65 -3.52
N SER A 88 -3.47 19.59 -4.18
CA SER A 88 -4.79 19.35 -4.79
C SER A 88 -4.79 18.19 -5.80
N LEU A 89 -3.69 18.01 -6.53
CA LEU A 89 -3.53 16.91 -7.48
C LEU A 89 -3.38 15.56 -6.76
N GLU A 90 -2.56 15.52 -5.70
CA GLU A 90 -2.34 14.29 -4.92
C GLU A 90 -3.59 13.84 -4.15
N LYS A 91 -4.50 14.77 -3.82
CA LYS A 91 -5.81 14.42 -3.23
C LYS A 91 -6.66 13.53 -4.15
N GLN A 92 -6.37 13.48 -5.46
CA GLN A 92 -7.04 12.61 -6.43
C GLN A 92 -6.48 11.18 -6.50
N ASN A 93 -5.35 10.90 -5.84
CA ASN A 93 -4.71 9.59 -5.88
C ASN A 93 -5.44 8.59 -4.96
N VAL A 94 -6.13 7.61 -5.57
CA VAL A 94 -6.87 6.55 -4.88
C VAL A 94 -5.93 5.64 -4.09
N ARG A 95 -4.78 5.28 -4.67
CA ARG A 95 -3.81 4.38 -4.04
C ARG A 95 -3.34 4.90 -2.69
N ARG A 96 -3.04 6.20 -2.57
CA ARG A 96 -2.68 6.82 -1.28
C ARG A 96 -3.82 6.79 -0.26
N ALA A 97 -5.07 6.94 -0.72
CA ALA A 97 -6.24 6.84 0.16
C ALA A 97 -6.40 5.40 0.69
N ALA A 98 -6.30 4.41 -0.20
CA ALA A 98 -6.37 2.99 0.16
C ALA A 98 -5.22 2.55 1.08
N GLN A 99 -3.99 3.03 0.86
CA GLN A 99 -2.86 2.76 1.75
C GLN A 99 -3.07 3.36 3.14
N LEU A 100 -3.55 4.62 3.23
CA LEU A 100 -3.78 5.29 4.51
C LEU A 100 -4.93 4.66 5.29
N LEU A 101 -6.06 4.38 4.62
CA LEU A 101 -7.26 3.79 5.21
C LEU A 101 -7.24 2.25 5.10
N SER A 102 -6.09 1.64 5.43
CA SER A 102 -5.91 0.20 5.34
C SER A 102 -5.91 -0.48 6.71
N ARG A 103 -6.23 -1.78 6.71
CA ARG A 103 -6.06 -2.64 7.91
C ARG A 103 -4.64 -2.58 8.48
N THR A 104 -3.61 -2.48 7.62
CA THR A 104 -2.22 -2.34 8.06
C THR A 104 -2.02 -1.08 8.90
N THR A 105 -2.63 0.05 8.52
CA THR A 105 -2.60 1.29 9.29
C THR A 105 -3.29 1.12 10.64
N ALA A 106 -4.48 0.51 10.67
CA ALA A 106 -5.23 0.29 11.91
C ALA A 106 -4.44 -0.57 12.92
N ILE A 107 -3.86 -1.69 12.48
CA ILE A 107 -2.98 -2.53 13.30
C ILE A 107 -1.80 -1.74 13.86
N THR A 108 -1.18 -0.95 12.99
CA THR A 108 0.00 -0.15 13.32
C THR A 108 -0.33 0.89 14.40
N LEU A 109 -1.49 1.55 14.29
CA LEU A 109 -1.97 2.48 15.32
C LEU A 109 -2.16 1.75 16.66
N ARG A 110 -2.86 0.62 16.68
CA ARG A 110 -3.11 -0.15 17.93
C ARG A 110 -1.82 -0.64 18.59
N ARG A 111 -0.81 -1.00 17.80
CA ARG A 111 0.45 -1.54 18.33
C ARG A 111 1.34 -0.46 18.92
N TYR A 112 1.57 0.63 18.19
CA TYR A 112 2.56 1.64 18.59
C TYR A 112 1.98 2.80 19.39
N HIS A 113 0.65 2.90 19.48
CA HIS A 113 -0.05 3.96 20.20
C HIS A 113 -1.23 3.37 20.99
N GLN A 114 -1.08 3.27 22.31
CA GLN A 114 -2.09 2.68 23.20
C GLN A 114 -3.13 3.67 23.72
N ASP A 115 -3.08 4.94 23.29
CA ASP A 115 -4.08 5.95 23.62
C ASP A 115 -5.43 5.69 22.95
N ASP A 116 -6.51 6.12 23.59
CA ASP A 116 -7.87 5.86 23.14
C ASP A 116 -8.16 6.53 21.78
N ASP A 117 -7.61 7.72 21.51
CA ASP A 117 -7.72 8.37 20.20
C ASP A 117 -7.18 7.46 19.07
N SER A 118 -6.06 6.78 19.32
CA SER A 118 -5.41 5.88 18.35
C SER A 118 -6.21 4.59 18.14
N LYS A 119 -6.79 4.03 19.20
CA LYS A 119 -7.69 2.85 19.12
C LYS A 119 -8.97 3.19 18.37
N ASN A 120 -9.62 4.29 18.75
CA ASN A 120 -10.84 4.76 18.11
C ASN A 120 -10.63 5.04 16.62
N LEU A 121 -9.50 5.65 16.24
CA LEU A 121 -9.16 5.85 14.84
C LEU A 121 -8.86 4.53 14.11
N ALA A 122 -8.21 3.57 14.76
CA ALA A 122 -7.94 2.27 14.16
C ALA A 122 -9.24 1.50 13.86
N ASP A 123 -10.19 1.50 14.80
CA ASP A 123 -11.51 0.87 14.62
C ASP A 123 -12.30 1.53 13.48
N TYR A 124 -12.23 2.86 13.43
CA TYR A 124 -12.82 3.65 12.33
C TYR A 124 -12.22 3.28 10.96
N ILE A 125 -10.89 3.19 10.86
CA ILE A 125 -10.20 2.81 9.63
C ILE A 125 -10.52 1.37 9.21
N GLU A 126 -10.62 0.45 10.16
CA GLU A 126 -10.89 -0.97 9.86
C GLU A 126 -12.28 -1.18 9.24
N LYS A 127 -13.31 -0.48 9.74
CA LYS A 127 -14.66 -0.51 9.14
C LYS A 127 -14.62 -0.01 7.68
N ILE A 128 -13.84 1.03 7.39
CA ILE A 128 -13.68 1.56 6.04
C ILE A 128 -12.92 0.56 5.13
N ASP A 129 -11.84 -0.03 5.62
CA ASP A 129 -11.05 -1.02 4.85
C ASP A 129 -11.90 -2.24 4.47
N MET A 130 -12.70 -2.76 5.42
CA MET A 130 -13.60 -3.88 5.18
C MET A 130 -14.66 -3.55 4.12
N TRP A 131 -15.33 -2.39 4.25
CA TRP A 131 -16.28 -1.94 3.24
C TRP A 131 -15.64 -1.77 1.86
N PHE A 132 -14.45 -1.17 1.79
CA PHE A 132 -13.79 -0.91 0.52
C PHE A 132 -13.36 -2.21 -0.16
N ASN A 133 -12.86 -3.19 0.60
CA ASN A 133 -12.53 -4.51 0.05
C ASN A 133 -13.77 -5.21 -0.55
N VAL A 134 -14.92 -5.16 0.14
CA VAL A 134 -16.18 -5.72 -0.38
C VAL A 134 -16.66 -4.96 -1.61
N SER A 135 -16.54 -3.63 -1.60
CA SER A 135 -17.00 -2.74 -2.67
C SER A 135 -16.06 -2.63 -3.87
N ASN A 136 -14.88 -3.26 -3.81
CA ASN A 136 -13.88 -3.27 -4.88
C ASN A 136 -13.21 -4.66 -5.04
N SER A 137 -14.01 -5.72 -4.94
CA SER A 137 -13.57 -7.12 -5.00
C SER A 137 -13.44 -7.63 -6.43
N TYR A 138 -12.35 -8.35 -6.73
CA TYR A 138 -12.01 -8.81 -8.10
C TYR A 138 -12.34 -10.28 -8.37
N SER A 139 -11.95 -11.17 -7.44
CA SER A 139 -11.92 -12.62 -7.71
C SER A 139 -12.73 -13.42 -6.69
N PRO A 140 -13.52 -14.42 -7.12
CA PRO A 140 -14.21 -15.33 -6.20
C PRO A 140 -13.23 -16.25 -5.43
N LYS A 141 -12.00 -16.42 -5.94
CA LYS A 141 -10.95 -17.29 -5.35
C LYS A 141 -10.06 -16.57 -4.34
N ALA A 142 -10.37 -15.32 -3.97
CA ALA A 142 -9.53 -14.57 -3.03
C ALA A 142 -9.42 -15.29 -1.68
N LYS A 143 -8.23 -15.23 -1.05
CA LYS A 143 -7.96 -15.90 0.24
C LYS A 143 -8.83 -15.36 1.38
N LEU A 144 -9.19 -14.07 1.32
CA LEU A 144 -9.97 -13.38 2.35
C LEU A 144 -11.40 -13.18 1.91
N GLU A 145 -12.34 -13.47 2.79
CA GLU A 145 -13.77 -13.45 2.45
C GLU A 145 -14.28 -12.08 2.01
N PHE A 146 -13.81 -11.00 2.66
CA PHE A 146 -14.13 -9.62 2.27
C PHE A 146 -13.41 -9.15 0.99
N LYS A 147 -12.42 -9.92 0.49
CA LYS A 147 -11.76 -9.67 -0.81
C LYS A 147 -12.30 -10.58 -1.92
N LYS A 148 -13.12 -11.58 -1.56
CA LYS A 148 -13.82 -12.40 -2.54
C LYS A 148 -14.88 -11.55 -3.21
N SER A 149 -15.22 -11.89 -4.46
CA SER A 149 -16.42 -11.38 -5.11
C SER A 149 -17.62 -11.45 -4.17
N TYR A 150 -18.51 -10.48 -4.26
CA TYR A 150 -19.65 -10.37 -3.35
C TYR A 150 -20.59 -11.57 -3.54
N ILE A 151 -20.72 -12.38 -2.49
CA ILE A 151 -21.62 -13.55 -2.42
C ILE A 151 -22.76 -13.32 -1.43
N GLY A 152 -22.75 -12.17 -0.74
CA GLY A 152 -23.74 -11.84 0.29
C GLY A 152 -23.61 -12.72 1.54
N SER A 153 -22.38 -13.12 1.91
CA SER A 153 -22.14 -13.84 3.17
C SER A 153 -22.42 -12.96 4.39
N SER A 154 -22.57 -13.57 5.57
CA SER A 154 -22.81 -12.84 6.82
C SER A 154 -21.70 -11.81 7.10
N CYS A 155 -20.43 -12.17 6.92
CA CYS A 155 -19.31 -11.26 7.12
C CYS A 155 -19.31 -10.09 6.11
N GLN A 156 -19.63 -10.35 4.84
CA GLN A 156 -19.72 -9.28 3.83
C GLN A 156 -20.89 -8.34 4.11
N LYS A 157 -22.06 -8.88 4.50
CA LYS A 157 -23.23 -8.09 4.89
C LYS A 157 -22.93 -7.23 6.12
N GLN A 158 -22.32 -7.82 7.15
CA GLN A 158 -21.91 -7.10 8.35
C GLN A 158 -20.91 -5.97 8.06
N ALA A 159 -19.92 -6.19 7.19
CA ALA A 159 -18.98 -5.13 6.79
C ALA A 159 -19.70 -3.93 6.14
N LEU A 160 -20.74 -4.20 5.33
CA LEU A 160 -21.57 -3.14 4.74
C LEU A 160 -22.47 -2.47 5.80
N ASP A 161 -23.06 -3.23 6.73
CA ASP A 161 -23.90 -2.70 7.81
C ASP A 161 -23.09 -1.81 8.77
N ASP A 162 -21.89 -2.24 9.15
CA ASP A 162 -20.96 -1.46 9.98
C ASP A 162 -20.61 -0.12 9.35
N MET A 163 -20.35 -0.11 8.03
CA MET A 163 -20.07 1.11 7.30
C MET A 163 -21.30 2.00 7.18
N SER A 164 -22.49 1.43 6.96
CA SER A 164 -23.75 2.18 6.98
C SER A 164 -23.99 2.83 8.34
N HIS A 165 -23.80 2.08 9.43
CA HIS A 165 -23.89 2.59 10.79
C HIS A 165 -22.92 3.75 11.03
N LEU A 166 -21.66 3.57 10.63
CA LEU A 166 -20.62 4.59 10.72
C LEU A 166 -21.03 5.87 9.97
N MET A 167 -21.51 5.75 8.74
CA MET A 167 -21.89 6.92 7.93
C MET A 167 -23.15 7.64 8.44
N LEU A 168 -24.07 6.94 9.09
CA LEU A 168 -25.29 7.53 9.68
C LEU A 168 -25.01 8.26 11.00
N HIS A 169 -24.16 7.69 11.86
CA HIS A 169 -23.92 8.21 13.21
C HIS A 169 -22.71 9.15 13.30
N SER A 170 -21.83 9.15 12.29
CA SER A 170 -20.71 10.10 12.25
C SER A 170 -21.15 11.51 11.82
N LYS A 171 -20.74 12.50 12.60
CA LYS A 171 -20.90 13.93 12.28
C LYS A 171 -19.54 14.52 11.97
N ILE A 172 -19.46 15.37 10.94
CA ILE A 172 -18.20 16.02 10.61
C ILE A 172 -17.97 17.20 11.54
N ILE A 173 -16.76 17.29 12.08
CA ILE A 173 -16.39 18.37 13.00
C ILE A 173 -16.49 19.71 12.27
N GLY A 174 -17.28 20.62 12.84
CA GLY A 174 -17.47 21.98 12.30
C GLY A 174 -18.33 22.06 11.03
N LYS A 175 -19.05 20.99 10.66
CA LYS A 175 -20.00 21.02 9.54
C LYS A 175 -21.41 20.63 9.99
N PRO A 176 -22.46 21.32 9.50
CA PRO A 176 -23.82 20.96 9.83
C PRO A 176 -24.27 19.73 9.03
N GLY A 177 -24.82 18.75 9.73
CA GLY A 177 -25.52 17.61 9.16
C GLY A 177 -24.66 16.66 8.31
N MET A 178 -25.36 15.66 7.74
CA MET A 178 -24.75 14.62 6.91
C MET A 178 -24.38 15.17 5.52
N GLN A 179 -23.14 14.94 5.12
CA GLN A 179 -22.60 15.41 3.85
C GLN A 179 -22.95 14.50 2.67
N THR A 180 -22.79 15.02 1.45
CA THR A 180 -23.12 14.30 0.21
C THR A 180 -22.37 12.98 0.07
N PHE A 181 -21.08 12.91 0.44
CA PHE A 181 -20.33 11.65 0.31
C PHE A 181 -20.84 10.56 1.26
N GLN A 182 -21.30 10.92 2.48
CA GLN A 182 -21.92 9.97 3.41
C GLN A 182 -23.19 9.38 2.78
N LYS A 183 -24.05 10.24 2.22
CA LYS A 183 -25.26 9.82 1.47
C LYS A 183 -24.90 8.93 0.29
N SER A 184 -23.83 9.25 -0.45
CA SER A 184 -23.38 8.43 -1.58
C SER A 184 -22.81 7.07 -1.17
N ILE A 185 -22.15 6.97 -0.01
CA ILE A 185 -21.71 5.67 0.54
C ILE A 185 -22.93 4.84 0.92
N LEU A 186 -23.91 5.43 1.62
CA LEU A 186 -25.16 4.74 1.95
C LEU A 186 -25.88 4.25 0.69
N MET A 187 -25.95 5.10 -0.34
CA MET A 187 -26.53 4.78 -1.64
C MET A 187 -25.79 3.61 -2.31
N GLN A 188 -24.46 3.63 -2.33
CA GLN A 188 -23.65 2.55 -2.89
C GLN A 188 -23.89 1.20 -2.18
N ILE A 189 -23.95 1.22 -0.85
CA ILE A 189 -24.20 0.03 -0.02
C ILE A 189 -25.60 -0.53 -0.30
N THR A 190 -26.63 0.32 -0.27
CA THR A 190 -28.02 -0.09 -0.55
C THR A 190 -28.13 -0.66 -1.96
N SER A 191 -27.59 0.03 -2.97
CA SER A 191 -27.61 -0.43 -4.36
C SER A 191 -26.91 -1.76 -4.53
N LEU A 192 -25.75 -1.97 -3.92
CA LEU A 192 -25.02 -3.24 -4.01
C LEU A 192 -25.85 -4.40 -3.46
N LYS A 193 -26.44 -4.22 -2.26
CA LYS A 193 -27.30 -5.24 -1.62
C LYS A 193 -28.51 -5.56 -2.49
N MET A 194 -29.24 -4.54 -2.93
CA MET A 194 -30.45 -4.74 -3.73
C MET A 194 -30.13 -5.35 -5.10
N LEU A 195 -29.10 -4.87 -5.79
CA LEU A 195 -28.66 -5.41 -7.08
C LEU A 195 -28.32 -6.90 -6.97
N PHE A 196 -27.56 -7.28 -5.93
CA PHE A 196 -27.17 -8.68 -5.76
C PHE A 196 -28.38 -9.59 -5.52
N GLU A 197 -29.29 -9.21 -4.62
CA GLU A 197 -30.49 -10.01 -4.36
C GLU A 197 -31.37 -10.10 -5.63
N ASP A 198 -31.54 -9.01 -6.38
CA ASP A 198 -32.28 -9.01 -7.65
C ASP A 198 -31.65 -9.94 -8.70
N MET A 199 -30.33 -9.89 -8.87
CA MET A 199 -29.62 -10.72 -9.83
C MET A 199 -29.60 -12.19 -9.39
N LYS A 200 -29.54 -12.46 -8.09
CA LYS A 200 -29.62 -13.81 -7.54
C LYS A 200 -31.00 -14.41 -7.79
N LEU A 201 -32.07 -13.65 -7.52
CA LEU A 201 -33.45 -14.09 -7.75
C LEU A 201 -33.75 -14.31 -9.24
N LYS A 202 -33.31 -13.40 -10.13
CA LYS A 202 -33.66 -13.42 -11.56
C LYS A 202 -32.76 -14.32 -12.41
N HIS A 203 -31.49 -14.44 -12.04
CA HIS A 203 -30.46 -15.07 -12.87
C HIS A 203 -29.64 -16.13 -12.14
N ASN A 204 -29.91 -16.40 -10.86
CA ASN A 204 -29.20 -17.38 -10.03
C ASN A 204 -27.67 -17.17 -10.03
N ILE A 205 -27.22 -15.91 -9.99
CA ILE A 205 -25.79 -15.61 -9.93
C ILE A 205 -25.18 -16.14 -8.62
N LYS A 206 -23.97 -16.69 -8.70
CA LYS A 206 -23.24 -17.19 -7.52
C LYS A 206 -22.50 -16.07 -6.79
N TYR A 207 -22.03 -15.06 -7.53
CA TYR A 207 -21.27 -13.94 -7.00
C TYR A 207 -21.39 -12.72 -7.92
N LEU A 208 -21.03 -11.56 -7.39
CA LEU A 208 -20.94 -10.30 -8.11
C LEU A 208 -19.55 -9.68 -7.88
N SER A 209 -18.76 -9.52 -8.95
CA SER A 209 -17.45 -8.86 -8.84
C SER A 209 -17.62 -7.34 -8.81
N THR A 210 -17.49 -6.75 -7.62
CA THR A 210 -17.86 -5.34 -7.38
C THR A 210 -16.94 -4.32 -8.03
N TYR A 211 -15.72 -4.72 -8.41
CA TYR A 211 -14.85 -3.87 -9.26
C TYR A 211 -15.49 -3.54 -10.63
N LYS A 212 -16.44 -4.34 -11.11
CA LYS A 212 -17.19 -4.07 -12.35
C LYS A 212 -18.30 -3.03 -12.17
N LEU A 213 -18.57 -2.60 -10.94
CA LEU A 213 -19.60 -1.60 -10.60
C LEU A 213 -19.02 -0.19 -10.40
N ASN A 214 -17.71 -0.03 -10.62
CA ASN A 214 -17.00 1.24 -10.48
C ASN A 214 -16.71 1.86 -11.87
N GLN A 215 -16.24 3.11 -11.89
CA GLN A 215 -15.94 3.80 -13.16
C GLN A 215 -14.47 3.66 -13.60
N ASP A 216 -13.67 2.79 -12.97
CA ASP A 216 -12.24 2.65 -13.27
C ASP A 216 -12.03 2.30 -14.75
N VAL A 217 -12.86 1.42 -15.32
CA VAL A 217 -12.76 1.04 -16.75
C VAL A 217 -12.86 2.26 -17.66
N LEU A 218 -13.73 3.22 -17.33
CA LEU A 218 -13.86 4.47 -18.06
C LEU A 218 -12.66 5.40 -17.84
N GLU A 219 -12.12 5.48 -16.63
CA GLU A 219 -10.90 6.25 -16.34
C GLU A 219 -9.68 5.69 -17.09
N ASN A 220 -9.58 4.37 -17.20
CA ASN A 220 -8.55 3.70 -17.98
C ASN A 220 -8.70 3.97 -19.48
N PHE A 221 -9.93 4.01 -19.99
CA PHE A 221 -10.20 4.45 -21.37
C PHE A 221 -9.70 5.88 -21.59
N PHE A 222 -9.96 6.81 -20.67
CA PHE A 222 -9.42 8.18 -20.76
C PHE A 222 -7.88 8.21 -20.74
N SER A 223 -7.24 7.35 -19.94
CA SER A 223 -5.78 7.24 -19.93
C SER A 223 -5.23 6.75 -21.27
N GLN A 224 -5.84 5.75 -21.89
CA GLN A 224 -5.44 5.29 -23.24
C GLN A 224 -5.63 6.39 -24.30
N LEU A 225 -6.72 7.15 -24.20
CA LEU A 225 -7.00 8.27 -25.09
C LEU A 225 -5.94 9.38 -24.96
N ARG A 226 -5.45 9.66 -23.75
CA ARG A 226 -4.34 10.58 -23.52
C ARG A 226 -3.02 10.03 -24.08
N GLN A 227 -2.72 8.76 -23.80
CA GLN A 227 -1.49 8.09 -24.25
C GLN A 227 -1.34 8.07 -25.78
N LYS A 228 -2.44 7.87 -26.53
CA LYS A 228 -2.41 7.96 -28.00
C LYS A 228 -1.98 9.32 -28.55
N GLY A 229 -1.98 10.37 -27.72
CA GLY A 229 -1.49 11.69 -28.07
C GLY A 229 0.00 11.91 -27.89
N GLY A 230 0.74 10.93 -27.34
CA GLY A 230 2.13 11.12 -26.95
C GLY A 230 2.26 12.27 -25.94
N THR A 231 2.99 13.31 -26.33
CA THR A 231 3.16 14.53 -25.53
C THR A 231 1.92 15.44 -25.51
N HIS A 232 0.95 15.23 -26.40
CA HIS A 232 -0.31 15.98 -26.44
C HIS A 232 -1.39 15.27 -25.59
N ASP A 233 -1.24 15.38 -24.27
CA ASP A 233 -2.10 14.76 -23.26
C ASP A 233 -3.47 15.43 -23.07
N HIS A 234 -3.63 16.67 -23.57
CA HIS A 234 -4.89 17.43 -23.52
C HIS A 234 -5.46 17.70 -24.92
N PRO A 235 -6.15 16.73 -25.56
CA PRO A 235 -6.68 16.89 -26.91
C PRO A 235 -7.84 17.88 -27.00
N SER A 236 -7.93 18.60 -28.12
CA SER A 236 -9.16 19.31 -28.51
C SER A 236 -10.33 18.33 -28.73
N PRO A 237 -11.60 18.78 -28.71
CA PRO A 237 -12.74 17.91 -28.96
C PRO A 237 -12.65 17.13 -30.28
N LEU A 238 -12.15 17.77 -31.34
CA LEU A 238 -11.94 17.13 -32.64
C LEU A 238 -10.85 16.05 -32.59
N ASN A 239 -9.71 16.34 -31.93
CA ASN A 239 -8.64 15.37 -31.73
C ASN A 239 -9.10 14.19 -30.86
N CYS A 240 -9.94 14.45 -29.85
CA CYS A 240 -10.55 13.42 -29.03
C CYS A 240 -11.41 12.48 -29.90
N MET A 241 -12.29 13.03 -30.75
CA MET A 241 -13.10 12.25 -31.70
C MET A 241 -12.24 11.40 -32.65
N TYR A 242 -11.16 11.95 -33.20
CA TYR A 242 -10.25 11.18 -34.04
C TYR A 242 -9.55 10.05 -33.29
N ARG A 243 -9.10 10.29 -32.06
CA ARG A 243 -8.49 9.25 -31.21
C ARG A 243 -9.49 8.14 -30.88
N ILE A 244 -10.74 8.50 -30.54
CA ILE A 244 -11.82 7.53 -30.28
C ILE A 244 -12.08 6.71 -31.55
N ARG A 245 -12.22 7.37 -32.71
CA ARG A 245 -12.40 6.69 -34.00
C ARG A 245 -11.26 5.71 -34.28
N MET A 246 -10.01 6.10 -34.05
CA MET A 246 -8.86 5.20 -34.20
C MET A 246 -8.87 4.04 -33.20
N MET A 247 -9.36 4.23 -31.98
CA MET A 247 -9.54 3.16 -31.00
C MET A 247 -10.63 2.17 -31.41
N ILE A 248 -11.71 2.64 -32.04
CA ILE A 248 -12.81 1.80 -32.53
C ILE A 248 -12.40 1.03 -33.79
N LEU A 249 -11.69 1.67 -34.72
CA LEU A 249 -11.32 1.11 -36.02
C LEU A 249 -10.02 0.28 -36.00
N GLY A 250 -9.15 0.48 -35.01
CA GLY A 250 -7.95 -0.33 -34.85
C GLY A 250 -8.29 -1.77 -34.43
N LYS A 251 -7.31 -2.70 -34.51
CA LYS A 251 -7.43 -4.00 -33.83
C LYS A 251 -7.84 -3.72 -32.38
N SER A 252 -8.95 -4.34 -31.93
CA SER A 252 -9.52 -4.15 -30.58
C SER A 252 -8.39 -3.85 -29.61
N PRO A 253 -8.36 -2.65 -28.98
CA PRO A 253 -7.31 -2.36 -28.01
C PRO A 253 -7.30 -3.53 -27.04
N SER A 254 -6.16 -4.23 -26.98
CA SER A 254 -5.95 -5.41 -26.16
C SER A 254 -6.51 -5.09 -24.78
N ILE A 255 -7.71 -5.62 -24.52
CA ILE A 255 -8.55 -5.55 -23.31
C ILE A 255 -8.37 -4.25 -22.50
N LEU A 256 -9.40 -3.40 -22.37
CA LEU A 256 -9.43 -2.28 -21.42
C LEU A 256 -8.98 -2.76 -20.02
N HIS A 257 -7.74 -2.46 -19.65
CA HIS A 257 -7.10 -3.00 -18.46
C HIS A 257 -7.12 -1.98 -17.34
N ASN A 258 -7.66 -2.38 -16.18
CA ASN A 258 -7.52 -1.61 -14.96
C ASN A 258 -6.05 -1.57 -14.51
N GLN A 259 -5.45 -0.37 -14.50
CA GLN A 259 -4.07 -0.12 -14.07
C GLN A 259 -3.88 -0.27 -12.54
N THR A 260 -4.95 -0.52 -11.79
CA THR A 260 -4.95 -0.40 -10.34
C THR A 260 -4.33 -1.54 -9.55
N ASP A 261 -3.91 -2.67 -10.15
CA ASP A 261 -2.96 -3.62 -9.54
C ASP A 261 -2.55 -4.73 -10.54
N ALA A 262 -1.32 -4.67 -11.05
CA ALA A 262 -0.73 -5.72 -11.89
C ALA A 262 -0.40 -7.01 -11.09
N GLU A 263 -0.12 -6.89 -9.79
CA GLU A 263 0.30 -8.01 -8.93
C GLU A 263 -0.84 -9.01 -8.63
N GLN A 264 -2.09 -8.56 -8.57
CA GLN A 264 -3.23 -9.44 -8.25
C GLN A 264 -3.62 -10.36 -9.43
N ARG A 265 -3.11 -10.08 -10.63
CA ARG A 265 -3.44 -10.82 -11.87
C ARG A 265 -2.60 -12.06 -12.13
N LYS A 266 -1.47 -12.26 -11.42
CA LYS A 266 -0.68 -13.52 -11.51
C LYS A 266 -1.50 -14.78 -11.13
N ASN A 267 -2.75 -14.64 -10.64
CA ASN A 267 -3.65 -15.72 -10.22
C ASN A 267 -5.02 -15.74 -10.95
N ILE A 268 -5.18 -15.07 -12.09
CA ILE A 268 -6.45 -15.03 -12.83
C ILE A 268 -6.28 -15.82 -14.14
N GLU A 269 -6.97 -16.96 -14.27
CA GLU A 269 -7.19 -17.54 -15.59
C GLU A 269 -8.10 -16.62 -16.41
N PRO A 270 -7.83 -16.43 -17.71
CA PRO A 270 -8.69 -15.64 -18.57
C PRO A 270 -10.08 -16.26 -18.63
N ASP A 271 -11.12 -15.47 -18.32
CA ASP A 271 -12.51 -15.85 -18.53
C ASP A 271 -12.71 -16.09 -20.04
N ALA A 272 -12.73 -17.37 -20.42
CA ALA A 272 -12.96 -17.83 -21.77
C ALA A 272 -14.45 -17.78 -22.12
N TYR A 273 -15.10 -16.62 -22.03
CA TYR A 273 -16.38 -16.40 -22.72
C TYR A 273 -16.50 -14.94 -23.15
N ILE A 274 -16.78 -14.77 -24.45
CA ILE A 274 -16.94 -13.53 -25.23
C ILE A 274 -15.63 -13.03 -25.87
N THR A 275 -15.11 -13.83 -26.81
CA THR A 275 -14.83 -13.35 -28.17
C THR A 275 -15.19 -14.46 -29.15
N SER A 276 -15.91 -14.09 -30.19
CA SER A 276 -16.24 -14.90 -31.35
C SER A 276 -15.02 -15.64 -31.91
N LYS A 277 -15.24 -16.89 -32.33
CA LYS A 277 -14.37 -17.69 -33.20
C LYS A 277 -13.62 -16.80 -34.21
N GLY A 278 -12.30 -16.91 -34.22
CA GLY A 278 -11.42 -16.31 -35.21
C GLY A 278 -10.00 -16.79 -35.00
N SER A 279 -9.69 -17.93 -35.63
CA SER A 279 -8.35 -18.43 -35.99
C SER A 279 -7.33 -18.60 -34.86
N ILE A 280 -7.25 -19.86 -34.41
CA ILE A 280 -6.02 -20.53 -33.98
C ILE A 280 -5.04 -20.47 -35.15
N GLU A 281 -3.89 -19.84 -34.97
CA GLU A 281 -2.66 -20.26 -35.63
C GLU A 281 -1.60 -20.37 -34.53
N ASP A 282 -1.18 -21.63 -34.34
CA ASP A 282 -0.09 -22.04 -33.50
C ASP A 282 1.22 -21.52 -34.07
N GLU A 283 1.95 -20.71 -33.31
CA GLU A 283 3.41 -20.67 -33.42
C GLU A 283 3.98 -20.91 -32.03
N MET A 284 4.49 -22.14 -31.87
CA MET A 284 5.39 -22.53 -30.80
C MET A 284 6.68 -21.73 -30.97
N ASP A 285 7.05 -20.95 -29.97
CA ASP A 285 8.44 -20.51 -29.81
C ASP A 285 8.88 -20.83 -28.37
N GLU A 286 9.51 -22.00 -28.26
CA GLU A 286 10.30 -22.39 -27.10
C GLU A 286 11.64 -21.65 -27.19
N ASN A 287 11.84 -20.59 -26.39
CA ASN A 287 13.17 -20.24 -25.90
C ASN A 287 13.11 -19.30 -24.68
N TYR A 288 13.70 -19.82 -23.60
CA TYR A 288 14.41 -19.17 -22.49
C TYR A 288 14.31 -17.64 -22.33
N ASP A 289 13.85 -17.22 -21.15
CA ASP A 289 14.73 -16.40 -20.29
C ASP A 289 14.36 -16.59 -18.80
N VAL A 290 15.21 -17.38 -18.14
CA VAL A 290 15.29 -17.50 -16.69
C VAL A 290 16.22 -16.38 -16.22
N ASP A 291 15.71 -15.16 -16.11
CA ASP A 291 16.31 -14.13 -15.26
C ASP A 291 15.36 -12.94 -15.12
N ASN A 292 14.58 -12.96 -14.05
CA ASN A 292 13.99 -11.75 -13.48
C ASN A 292 13.83 -11.98 -11.97
N GLU A 293 14.96 -11.96 -11.26
CA GLU A 293 14.99 -11.94 -9.80
C GLU A 293 14.35 -10.63 -9.29
N GLU A 294 13.03 -10.65 -9.05
CA GLU A 294 12.32 -9.60 -8.32
C GLU A 294 12.84 -9.54 -6.87
N PHE A 295 13.89 -8.74 -6.63
CA PHE A 295 14.39 -8.44 -5.30
C PHE A 295 13.31 -7.72 -4.49
N ILE A 296 13.15 -8.07 -3.21
CA ILE A 296 12.28 -7.33 -2.28
C ILE A 296 12.64 -5.85 -2.17
N ALA A 297 13.90 -5.49 -2.41
CA ALA A 297 14.27 -4.09 -2.56
C ALA A 297 13.51 -3.40 -3.71
N ALA A 298 13.21 -4.10 -4.81
CA ALA A 298 12.44 -3.61 -5.96
C ALA A 298 10.92 -3.56 -5.70
N SER A 299 10.34 -4.51 -4.94
CA SER A 299 8.95 -4.37 -4.47
C SER A 299 8.79 -3.28 -3.40
N PHE A 300 9.88 -2.91 -2.72
CA PHE A 300 9.97 -1.70 -1.89
C PHE A 300 10.08 -0.39 -2.72
N LEU A 301 10.15 -0.42 -4.06
CA LEU A 301 10.71 0.68 -4.87
C LEU A 301 9.91 1.20 -6.07
N SER A 302 8.65 0.81 -6.32
CA SER A 302 7.87 1.50 -7.38
C SER A 302 7.31 2.87 -6.96
N GLU A 303 7.57 3.35 -5.74
CA GLU A 303 6.96 4.58 -5.18
C GLU A 303 7.96 5.57 -4.56
N ALA A 304 9.04 5.83 -5.27
CA ALA A 304 9.73 7.11 -5.18
C ALA A 304 10.33 7.41 -6.56
N GLU A 305 9.79 8.42 -7.25
CA GLU A 305 10.45 9.01 -8.41
C GLU A 305 11.86 9.46 -8.02
N ILE A 306 12.84 8.63 -8.37
CA ILE A 306 14.15 8.91 -8.95
C ILE A 306 14.59 7.51 -9.41
N ILE A 307 14.62 7.26 -10.71
CA ILE A 307 15.29 6.09 -11.29
C ILE A 307 16.79 6.34 -11.13
N PRO A 308 17.54 5.64 -10.27
CA PRO A 308 18.98 5.59 -10.43
C PRO A 308 19.23 4.45 -11.43
N ILE A 309 19.73 4.79 -12.61
CA ILE A 309 20.29 3.81 -13.53
C ILE A 309 21.41 3.11 -12.75
N PHE A 310 21.19 1.87 -12.34
CA PHE A 310 22.23 1.03 -11.75
C PHE A 310 22.86 0.20 -12.88
N PRO A 311 24.19 0.11 -12.95
CA PRO A 311 24.88 -0.70 -13.95
C PRO A 311 24.58 -2.20 -13.76
N ASP A 312 24.71 -2.92 -14.87
CA ASP A 312 24.37 -4.33 -15.06
C ASP A 312 25.05 -5.26 -14.02
N ILE A 313 24.32 -6.28 -13.57
CA ILE A 313 24.74 -7.31 -12.61
C ILE A 313 25.98 -8.06 -13.15
N VAL A 314 26.07 -8.22 -14.47
CA VAL A 314 27.19 -8.89 -15.14
C VAL A 314 28.47 -8.03 -15.12
N GLU A 315 28.35 -6.71 -15.21
CA GLU A 315 29.50 -5.80 -15.09
C GLU A 315 30.07 -5.77 -13.66
N MET A 316 29.22 -5.80 -12.63
CA MET A 316 29.67 -5.81 -11.23
C MET A 316 30.33 -7.15 -10.81
N GLN A 317 29.96 -8.26 -11.45
CA GLN A 317 30.62 -9.55 -11.21
C GLN A 317 32.03 -9.60 -11.82
N LYS A 318 32.26 -8.91 -12.95
CA LYS A 318 33.59 -8.82 -13.59
C LYS A 318 34.57 -7.92 -12.84
N VAL A 319 34.09 -6.87 -12.16
CA VAL A 319 34.96 -5.93 -11.42
C VAL A 319 35.49 -6.51 -10.10
N ASN A 320 34.80 -7.49 -9.50
CA ASN A 320 35.18 -8.09 -8.20
C ASN A 320 36.19 -9.24 -8.33
N GLY A 321 37.23 -9.03 -9.14
CA GLY A 321 38.37 -9.93 -9.30
C GLY A 321 38.81 -10.58 -7.98
N LEU A 322 39.02 -11.89 -8.07
CA LEU A 322 39.53 -12.76 -7.02
C LEU A 322 40.78 -12.17 -6.33
N LEU A 323 40.89 -12.50 -5.05
CA LEU A 323 42.02 -12.32 -4.13
C LEU A 323 42.22 -10.91 -3.53
N SER A 324 41.71 -10.75 -2.32
CA SER A 324 42.48 -10.10 -1.25
C SER A 324 42.03 -10.62 0.12
N GLU A 325 42.95 -11.34 0.75
CA GLU A 325 43.00 -11.59 2.18
C GLU A 325 43.61 -10.34 2.82
N ASP A 326 42.81 -9.51 3.48
CA ASP A 326 43.09 -9.04 4.84
C ASP A 326 42.04 -8.01 5.31
N ASP A 327 41.71 -8.11 6.60
CA ASP A 327 41.55 -6.99 7.54
C ASP A 327 40.78 -7.47 8.77
N SER A 328 41.57 -7.75 9.80
CA SER A 328 41.19 -8.02 11.17
C SER A 328 40.48 -6.83 11.82
N GLU A 329 39.15 -6.88 11.89
CA GLU A 329 38.41 -6.37 13.05
C GLU A 329 37.82 -7.59 13.76
N ILE A 330 38.51 -8.07 14.79
CA ILE A 330 38.02 -9.18 15.62
C ILE A 330 36.98 -8.58 16.57
N LEU A 331 35.70 -8.75 16.26
CA LEU A 331 34.66 -8.59 17.26
C LEU A 331 34.80 -9.72 18.27
N SER A 332 35.18 -9.38 19.50
CA SER A 332 35.07 -10.30 20.64
C SER A 332 33.63 -10.84 20.72
N SER A 333 33.50 -12.11 21.12
CA SER A 333 32.27 -12.88 21.21
C SER A 333 31.06 -12.00 21.53
N VAL A 334 30.03 -12.03 20.68
CA VAL A 334 28.82 -11.24 20.90
C VAL A 334 28.22 -11.62 22.25
N SER A 335 28.35 -10.69 23.20
CA SER A 335 27.77 -10.79 24.53
C SER A 335 26.29 -11.21 24.47
N SER A 336 25.91 -12.09 25.41
CA SER A 336 24.55 -12.58 25.60
C SER A 336 23.56 -11.48 26.00
N THR A 337 24.02 -10.27 26.34
CA THR A 337 23.16 -9.12 26.68
C THR A 337 22.13 -8.87 25.59
N ALA A 338 20.84 -8.83 25.94
CA ALA A 338 19.76 -8.61 24.99
C ALA A 338 19.96 -7.31 24.19
N LEU A 339 19.64 -7.33 22.88
CA LEU A 339 19.54 -6.09 22.12
C LEU A 339 18.34 -5.30 22.63
N ASP A 340 18.59 -4.08 23.11
CA ASP A 340 17.52 -3.14 23.41
C ASP A 340 17.11 -2.39 22.13
N LEU A 341 16.36 -3.09 21.27
CA LEU A 341 15.76 -2.49 20.07
C LEU A 341 14.42 -1.86 20.43
N LYS A 342 14.16 -0.67 19.87
CA LYS A 342 12.82 -0.06 19.92
C LYS A 342 11.80 -0.99 19.27
N GLU A 343 10.54 -0.89 19.71
CA GLU A 343 9.48 -1.81 19.27
C GLU A 343 9.34 -1.91 17.74
N GLN A 344 9.33 -0.77 17.03
CA GLN A 344 9.27 -0.76 15.55
C GLN A 344 10.47 -1.47 14.90
N GLU A 345 11.66 -1.37 15.50
CA GLU A 345 12.88 -2.01 14.98
C GLU A 345 12.86 -3.51 15.21
N ARG A 346 12.35 -3.97 16.36
CA ARG A 346 12.11 -5.40 16.60
C ARG A 346 11.12 -5.97 15.58
N ASP A 347 10.02 -5.27 15.34
CA ASP A 347 8.99 -5.70 14.40
C ASP A 347 9.49 -5.65 12.94
N GLY A 348 10.31 -4.66 12.60
CA GLY A 348 10.96 -4.59 11.30
C GLY A 348 11.98 -5.72 11.09
N LEU A 349 12.73 -6.09 12.13
CA LEU A 349 13.64 -7.24 12.10
C LEU A 349 12.85 -8.54 11.92
N GLU A 350 11.78 -8.75 12.68
CA GLU A 350 10.89 -9.90 12.54
C GLU A 350 10.36 -10.01 11.11
N TYR A 351 9.97 -8.89 10.50
CA TYR A 351 9.50 -8.85 9.11
C TYR A 351 10.59 -9.23 8.10
N ILE A 352 11.83 -8.73 8.26
CA ILE A 352 12.97 -9.09 7.40
C ILE A 352 13.30 -10.58 7.55
N MET A 353 13.33 -11.09 8.78
CA MET A 353 13.58 -12.50 9.05
C MET A 353 12.48 -13.39 8.50
N GLY A 354 11.21 -12.98 8.61
CA GLY A 354 10.09 -13.67 7.97
C GLY A 354 10.24 -13.77 6.45
N TYR A 355 10.68 -12.68 5.80
CA TYR A 355 10.99 -12.73 4.36
C TYR A 355 12.13 -13.71 4.03
N LEU A 356 13.25 -13.63 4.75
CA LEU A 356 14.38 -14.53 4.52
C LEU A 356 13.96 -15.98 4.74
N GLY A 357 13.18 -16.24 5.79
CA GLY A 357 12.57 -17.53 6.05
C GLY A 357 11.78 -18.00 4.84
N ARG A 358 10.83 -17.21 4.34
CA ARG A 358 10.05 -17.54 3.13
C ARG A 358 10.92 -17.85 1.92
N LYS A 359 11.96 -17.04 1.69
CA LYS A 359 12.84 -17.15 0.50
C LYS A 359 13.65 -18.44 0.53
N PHE A 360 14.11 -18.86 1.71
CA PHE A 360 15.06 -19.95 1.84
C PHE A 360 14.46 -21.24 2.43
N ASN A 361 13.19 -21.23 2.84
CA ASN A 361 12.53 -22.38 3.47
C ASN A 361 12.53 -23.63 2.59
N SER A 362 12.31 -23.47 1.28
CA SER A 362 12.31 -24.61 0.33
C SER A 362 13.72 -25.18 0.10
N LYS A 363 14.76 -24.34 0.24
CA LYS A 363 16.14 -24.72 -0.01
C LYS A 363 16.83 -25.31 1.22
N PHE A 364 16.42 -24.89 2.41
CA PHE A 364 16.97 -25.36 3.69
C PHE A 364 15.84 -25.74 4.66
N PRO A 365 15.07 -26.81 4.36
CA PRO A 365 13.95 -27.22 5.21
C PRO A 365 14.39 -27.62 6.62
N ASP A 366 15.58 -28.21 6.76
CA ASP A 366 16.11 -28.71 8.04
C ASP A 366 16.43 -27.61 9.06
N LEU A 367 16.50 -26.35 8.62
CA LEU A 367 16.80 -25.21 9.50
C LEU A 367 15.56 -24.68 10.22
N GLU A 368 14.37 -25.22 9.94
CA GLU A 368 13.10 -24.79 10.54
C GLU A 368 12.97 -23.27 10.61
N LEU A 369 13.18 -22.59 9.48
CA LEU A 369 13.26 -21.12 9.42
C LEU A 369 11.93 -20.44 9.82
N GLY A 370 10.83 -21.18 9.86
CA GLY A 370 9.52 -20.71 10.31
C GLY A 370 8.39 -21.37 9.55
N GLY A 371 7.24 -20.70 9.49
CA GLY A 371 6.08 -21.20 8.77
C GLY A 371 5.10 -20.10 8.39
N TYR A 372 4.17 -20.43 7.49
CA TYR A 372 3.03 -19.54 7.25
C TYR A 372 2.16 -19.48 8.49
N SER A 373 1.76 -18.28 8.87
CA SER A 373 0.77 -18.09 9.93
C SER A 373 -0.55 -18.77 9.52
N LEU A 374 -0.95 -19.83 10.22
CA LEU A 374 -2.22 -20.54 9.95
C LEU A 374 -3.44 -19.65 10.24
N LYS A 375 -4.56 -20.00 9.59
CA LYS A 375 -5.81 -19.24 9.45
C LYS A 375 -6.51 -18.83 10.77
N LEU A 376 -7.34 -17.79 10.62
CA LEU A 376 -8.19 -17.11 11.59
C LEU A 376 -9.09 -18.03 12.42
N GLU A 377 -9.05 -17.87 13.74
CA GLU A 377 -10.28 -17.67 14.50
C GLU A 377 -10.50 -16.16 14.59
N HIS A 378 -11.73 -15.70 14.34
CA HIS A 378 -12.14 -14.29 14.41
C HIS A 378 -12.20 -13.76 15.86
N GLY A 379 -11.35 -14.27 16.75
CA GLY A 379 -11.08 -13.69 18.06
C GLY A 379 -10.03 -12.59 17.90
N TYR A 380 -10.50 -11.33 17.88
CA TYR A 380 -9.70 -10.11 17.80
C TYR A 380 -8.87 -9.85 19.09
N CYS A 381 -8.23 -10.87 19.64
CA CYS A 381 -7.32 -10.77 20.78
C CYS A 381 -5.91 -10.53 20.27
N GLN A 382 -5.40 -9.31 20.45
CA GLN A 382 -4.02 -8.84 20.24
C GLN A 382 -2.96 -9.96 20.19
N PRO A 383 -2.60 -10.52 19.00
CA PRO A 383 -1.54 -11.53 18.95
C PRO A 383 -0.16 -10.96 19.29
N PRO A 384 0.76 -11.77 19.84
CA PRO A 384 2.03 -11.28 20.41
C PRO A 384 3.00 -10.67 19.39
N SER A 385 2.91 -10.98 18.08
CA SER A 385 3.87 -10.51 17.07
C SER A 385 3.24 -9.66 15.95
N PHE A 386 4.01 -8.71 15.39
CA PHE A 386 3.53 -7.78 14.35
C PHE A 386 3.24 -8.52 13.05
N VAL A 387 4.08 -9.52 12.72
CA VAL A 387 3.88 -10.37 11.54
C VAL A 387 2.59 -11.18 11.68
N GLN A 388 2.24 -11.65 12.88
CA GLN A 388 0.97 -12.34 13.12
C GLN A 388 -0.23 -11.41 12.98
N HIS A 389 -0.13 -10.16 13.45
CA HIS A 389 -1.18 -9.16 13.25
C HIS A 389 -1.39 -8.82 11.77
N LEU A 390 -0.28 -8.56 11.04
CA LEU A 390 -0.31 -8.13 9.65
C LEU A 390 -0.67 -9.27 8.70
N SER A 391 -0.24 -10.49 9.00
CA SER A 391 -0.49 -11.65 8.16
C SER A 391 -1.96 -12.04 8.21
N VAL A 392 -2.54 -12.22 7.03
CA VAL A 392 -3.85 -12.86 6.88
C VAL A 392 -3.67 -14.22 6.21
N GLY A 393 -2.71 -15.00 6.73
CA GLY A 393 -2.31 -16.30 6.18
C GLY A 393 -1.35 -16.23 4.99
N GLY A 394 -0.68 -15.09 4.78
CA GLY A 394 0.19 -14.85 3.61
C GLY A 394 1.63 -14.49 3.94
N LEU A 395 1.91 -14.03 5.17
CA LEU A 395 3.27 -13.74 5.61
C LEU A 395 3.85 -14.94 6.35
N PHE A 396 5.12 -15.19 6.06
CA PHE A 396 5.91 -16.22 6.70
C PHE A 396 6.42 -15.67 8.03
N LYS A 397 6.06 -16.33 9.13
CA LYS A 397 6.51 -15.99 10.47
C LYS A 397 7.84 -16.73 10.72
N PRO A 398 8.93 -16.05 11.08
CA PRO A 398 10.18 -16.72 11.40
C PRO A 398 10.01 -17.57 12.68
N SER A 399 10.74 -18.68 12.77
CA SER A 399 10.80 -19.45 14.02
C SER A 399 11.52 -18.64 15.11
N MET A 400 11.27 -18.98 16.38
CA MET A 400 11.92 -18.29 17.51
C MET A 400 13.46 -18.42 17.45
N ASN A 401 13.95 -19.59 17.03
CA ASN A 401 15.38 -19.84 16.85
C ASN A 401 15.95 -18.98 15.72
N PHE A 402 15.28 -18.94 14.56
CA PHE A 402 15.76 -18.12 13.45
C PHE A 402 15.71 -16.62 13.76
N LEU A 403 14.68 -16.16 14.49
CA LEU A 403 14.60 -14.78 14.96
C LEU A 403 15.72 -14.45 15.97
N ALA A 404 16.10 -15.39 16.85
CA ALA A 404 17.22 -15.21 17.76
C ALA A 404 18.56 -15.07 16.99
N GLU A 405 18.75 -15.83 15.92
CA GLU A 405 19.90 -15.64 15.02
C GLU A 405 19.84 -14.27 14.31
N GLY A 406 18.65 -13.84 13.88
CA GLY A 406 18.42 -12.48 13.36
C GLY A 406 18.88 -11.38 14.32
N ASN A 407 18.56 -11.52 15.62
CA ASN A 407 19.02 -10.60 16.65
C ASN A 407 20.55 -10.61 16.79
N LYS A 408 21.20 -11.78 16.72
CA LYS A 408 22.68 -11.85 16.73
C LYS A 408 23.28 -11.15 15.51
N MET A 409 22.72 -11.38 14.32
CA MET A 409 23.16 -10.71 13.09
C MET A 409 23.00 -9.18 13.18
N GLU A 410 21.90 -8.71 13.77
CA GLU A 410 21.70 -7.27 14.01
C GLU A 410 22.71 -6.68 15.01
N LYS A 411 23.03 -7.41 16.09
CA LYS A 411 24.10 -6.99 17.03
C LYS A 411 25.42 -6.77 16.30
N ILE A 412 25.79 -7.72 15.43
CA ILE A 412 27.04 -7.66 14.67
C ILE A 412 27.01 -6.45 13.73
N PHE A 413 25.89 -6.21 13.04
CA PHE A 413 25.73 -5.05 12.17
C PHE A 413 25.90 -3.73 12.93
N LEU A 414 25.24 -3.57 14.08
CA LEU A 414 25.31 -2.35 14.89
C LEU A 414 26.71 -2.13 15.46
N LYS A 415 27.39 -3.18 15.92
CA LYS A 415 28.78 -3.08 16.41
C LYS A 415 29.77 -2.66 15.32
N LEU A 416 29.57 -3.11 14.07
CA LEU A 416 30.40 -2.68 12.94
C LEU A 416 30.09 -1.24 12.49
N ASN A 417 29.01 -0.64 12.99
CA ASN A 417 28.54 0.69 12.59
C ASN A 417 28.05 1.52 13.81
N PRO A 418 28.94 1.78 14.80
CA PRO A 418 28.56 2.24 16.15
C PRO A 418 27.95 3.65 16.22
N ASN A 419 28.09 4.47 15.18
CA ASN A 419 27.59 5.85 15.14
C ASN A 419 26.34 6.03 14.26
N GLY A 420 25.71 4.94 13.83
CA GLY A 420 24.60 5.03 12.87
C GLY A 420 25.03 5.33 11.44
N GLU A 421 26.33 5.48 11.17
CA GLU A 421 26.89 5.63 9.81
C GLU A 421 27.06 4.27 9.12
N LEU A 422 27.46 4.28 7.85
CA LEU A 422 27.96 3.09 7.17
C LEU A 422 29.47 3.19 6.98
N SER A 423 30.18 2.09 7.20
CA SER A 423 31.61 2.01 6.91
C SER A 423 31.90 2.42 5.46
N LYS A 424 32.82 3.38 5.24
CA LYS A 424 33.21 3.84 3.90
C LYS A 424 34.17 2.90 3.17
N LYS A 425 34.61 1.83 3.84
CA LYS A 425 35.49 0.82 3.24
C LYS A 425 34.75 0.02 2.16
N PRO A 426 35.42 -0.40 1.07
CA PRO A 426 34.80 -1.19 0.02
C PRO A 426 34.27 -2.52 0.55
N SER A 427 33.35 -3.13 -0.21
CA SER A 427 32.85 -4.48 0.06
C SER A 427 32.14 -4.64 1.42
N ILE A 428 31.37 -3.63 1.84
CA ILE A 428 30.61 -3.61 3.12
C ILE A 428 29.81 -4.90 3.34
N VAL A 429 29.07 -5.37 2.32
CA VAL A 429 28.25 -6.59 2.42
C VAL A 429 29.12 -7.82 2.64
N LYS A 430 30.26 -7.95 1.93
CA LYS A 430 31.20 -9.07 2.09
C LYS A 430 31.81 -9.08 3.49
N ARG A 431 32.29 -7.92 3.97
CA ARG A 431 32.84 -7.76 5.33
C ARG A 431 31.82 -8.14 6.41
N LEU A 432 30.61 -7.60 6.32
CA LEU A 432 29.52 -7.92 7.24
C LEU A 432 29.18 -9.41 7.21
N SER A 433 29.04 -9.99 6.02
CA SER A 433 28.73 -11.42 5.86
C SER A 433 29.81 -12.30 6.47
N ASN A 434 31.09 -11.97 6.25
CA ASN A 434 32.22 -12.72 6.81
C ASN A 434 32.24 -12.63 8.34
N GLN A 435 31.98 -11.46 8.91
CA GLN A 435 31.91 -11.26 10.37
C GLN A 435 30.74 -12.02 10.99
N ILE A 436 29.57 -12.01 10.35
CA ILE A 436 28.41 -12.80 10.78
C ILE A 436 28.74 -14.30 10.71
N HIS A 437 29.30 -14.78 9.60
CA HIS A 437 29.58 -16.20 9.40
C HIS A 437 30.64 -16.74 10.37
N LYS A 438 31.64 -15.93 10.76
CA LYS A 438 32.61 -16.29 11.80
C LYS A 438 31.95 -16.63 13.14
N GLN A 439 30.84 -15.95 13.47
CA GLN A 439 30.13 -16.13 14.74
C GLN A 439 28.93 -17.09 14.65
N ILE A 440 28.28 -17.16 13.49
CA ILE A 440 27.10 -17.98 13.21
C ILE A 440 27.45 -18.98 12.11
N LYS A 441 28.25 -19.98 12.45
CA LYS A 441 28.76 -20.97 11.48
C LYS A 441 27.71 -21.94 10.95
N HIS A 442 26.67 -22.21 11.75
CA HIS A 442 25.62 -23.18 11.40
C HIS A 442 24.62 -22.63 10.36
N LEU A 443 24.55 -21.31 10.17
CA LEU A 443 23.65 -20.71 9.20
C LEU A 443 24.32 -20.65 7.81
N PRO A 444 23.65 -21.10 6.74
CA PRO A 444 24.21 -21.06 5.39
C PRO A 444 24.63 -19.64 4.97
N LEU A 445 25.77 -19.56 4.28
CA LEU A 445 26.35 -18.29 3.84
C LEU A 445 25.42 -17.47 2.94
N GLU A 446 24.53 -18.13 2.18
CA GLU A 446 23.53 -17.46 1.35
C GLU A 446 22.52 -16.65 2.16
N ILE A 447 22.04 -17.20 3.28
CA ILE A 447 21.10 -16.51 4.18
C ILE A 447 21.80 -15.32 4.83
N ILE A 448 23.04 -15.52 5.29
CA ILE A 448 23.87 -14.46 5.88
C ILE A 448 24.11 -13.32 4.88
N LYS A 449 24.51 -13.64 3.65
CA LYS A 449 24.69 -12.65 2.58
C LYS A 449 23.40 -11.89 2.26
N ALA A 450 22.27 -12.60 2.21
CA ALA A 450 20.97 -11.99 1.97
C ALA A 450 20.57 -11.03 3.10
N PHE A 451 20.75 -11.42 4.37
CA PHE A 451 20.54 -10.54 5.51
C PHE A 451 21.45 -9.31 5.44
N ALA A 452 22.76 -9.50 5.25
CA ALA A 452 23.74 -8.42 5.17
C ALA A 452 23.40 -7.41 4.06
N LYS A 453 23.02 -7.89 2.88
CA LYS A 453 22.59 -7.03 1.76
C LYS A 453 21.36 -6.21 2.14
N GLN A 454 20.32 -6.84 2.69
CA GLN A 454 19.09 -6.12 3.07
C GLN A 454 19.36 -5.08 4.16
N ARG A 455 20.14 -5.45 5.18
CA ARG A 455 20.40 -4.57 6.31
C ARG A 455 21.18 -3.31 5.93
N VAL A 456 22.16 -3.45 5.03
CA VAL A 456 22.91 -2.31 4.46
C VAL A 456 21.99 -1.41 3.63
N ILE A 457 21.10 -1.99 2.81
CA ILE A 457 20.11 -1.21 2.03
C ILE A 457 19.17 -0.42 2.94
N VAL A 458 18.67 -1.03 4.02
CA VAL A 458 17.81 -0.36 5.01
C VAL A 458 18.52 0.86 5.61
N ARG A 459 19.77 0.70 6.07
CA ARG A 459 20.58 1.80 6.62
C ARG A 459 20.83 2.91 5.60
N MET A 460 21.23 2.57 4.38
CA MET A 460 21.46 3.57 3.32
C MET A 460 20.22 4.42 3.06
N ARG A 461 19.04 3.78 2.97
CA ARG A 461 17.78 4.50 2.73
C ARG A 461 17.38 5.39 3.90
N TYR A 462 17.56 4.91 5.13
CA TYR A 462 17.31 5.70 6.32
C TYR A 462 18.17 6.97 6.36
N LEU A 463 19.47 6.84 6.08
CA LEU A 463 20.39 7.97 5.98
C LEU A 463 19.98 8.95 4.86
N ASN A 464 19.61 8.43 3.68
CA ASN A 464 19.12 9.27 2.58
C ASN A 464 17.83 10.02 2.94
N MET A 465 16.90 9.38 3.64
CA MET A 465 15.67 9.99 4.12
C MET A 465 15.97 11.12 5.12
N LYS A 466 16.84 10.89 6.10
CA LYS A 466 17.26 11.90 7.08
C LYS A 466 17.95 13.09 6.39
N ALA A 467 18.87 12.83 5.46
CA ALA A 467 19.53 13.86 4.68
C ALA A 467 18.53 14.71 3.86
N LEU A 468 17.49 14.07 3.29
CA LEU A 468 16.43 14.79 2.56
C LEU A 468 15.60 15.68 3.47
N ILE A 469 15.26 15.20 4.68
CA ILE A 469 14.51 15.98 5.68
C ILE A 469 15.35 17.19 6.11
N GLU A 470 16.63 16.99 6.47
CA GLU A 470 17.54 18.07 6.86
C GLU A 470 17.72 19.12 5.76
N ARG A 471 17.84 18.71 4.49
CA ARG A 471 17.91 19.64 3.35
C ARG A 471 16.65 20.49 3.23
N LYS A 472 15.46 19.89 3.43
CA LYS A 472 14.18 20.62 3.41
C LYS A 472 14.08 21.60 4.56
N ASP A 473 14.49 21.21 5.76
CA ASP A 473 14.46 22.07 6.94
C ASP A 473 15.43 23.26 6.79
N LYS A 474 16.66 23.03 6.29
CA LYS A 474 17.61 24.10 5.96
C LYS A 474 17.05 25.08 4.92
N THR A 475 16.31 24.58 3.93
CA THR A 475 15.66 25.41 2.90
C THR A 475 14.52 26.26 3.47
N VAL A 476 13.73 25.69 4.39
CA VAL A 476 12.65 26.41 5.09
C VAL A 476 13.20 27.48 6.02
N VAL A 477 14.28 27.19 6.76
CA VAL A 477 14.97 28.17 7.62
C VAL A 477 15.51 29.33 6.78
N ARG A 478 16.18 29.06 5.65
CA ARG A 478 16.65 30.09 4.71
C ARG A 478 15.51 30.97 4.16
N LYS A 479 14.36 30.38 3.84
CA LYS A 479 13.17 31.13 3.40
C LYS A 479 12.52 31.95 4.52
N ARG A 480 12.69 31.59 5.79
CA ARG A 480 12.18 32.37 6.95
C ARG A 480 13.12 33.50 7.38
N THR A 481 14.43 33.38 7.16
CA THR A 481 15.39 34.46 7.43
C THR A 481 15.41 35.55 6.35
N GLN A 482 15.16 35.22 5.08
CA GLN A 482 15.06 36.21 3.98
C GLN A 482 14.02 37.33 4.20
N PRO A 483 12.78 37.10 4.68
CA PRO A 483 11.81 38.18 4.90
C PRO A 483 12.16 39.10 6.08
N GLN A 484 12.99 38.67 7.04
CA GLN A 484 13.50 39.56 8.09
C GLN A 484 14.57 40.52 7.54
N VAL A 485 15.48 40.05 6.69
CA VAL A 485 16.49 40.91 6.05
C VAL A 485 15.85 41.97 5.14
N LEU A 486 14.79 41.61 4.40
CA LEU A 486 14.03 42.57 3.58
C LEU A 486 13.27 43.61 4.42
N LYS A 487 12.73 43.22 5.58
CA LYS A 487 12.06 44.16 6.51
C LYS A 487 13.05 45.14 7.16
N THR A 488 14.24 44.68 7.53
CA THR A 488 15.30 45.54 8.10
C THR A 488 15.87 46.48 7.02
N ALA A 489 16.08 45.99 5.80
CA ALA A 489 16.53 46.81 4.67
C ALA A 489 15.51 47.91 4.27
N ASN A 490 14.22 47.60 4.30
CA ASN A 490 13.16 48.58 4.04
C ASN A 490 12.98 49.59 5.18
N LYS A 491 13.31 49.22 6.42
CA LYS A 491 13.30 50.15 7.57
C LYS A 491 14.48 51.11 7.54
N LEU A 492 15.67 50.65 7.13
CA LEU A 492 16.85 51.51 6.91
C LEU A 492 16.66 52.49 5.74
N ARG A 493 16.03 52.07 4.64
CA ARG A 493 15.70 52.97 3.50
C ARG A 493 14.67 54.05 3.83
N LYS A 494 13.87 53.89 4.88
CA LYS A 494 12.91 54.90 5.36
C LYS A 494 13.52 55.92 6.34
N LEU A 495 14.68 55.62 6.92
CA LEU A 495 15.42 56.54 7.80
C LEU A 495 16.45 57.39 7.04
N THR A 496 16.69 57.08 5.76
CA THR A 496 17.63 57.77 4.87
C THR A 496 16.93 58.54 3.75
N ARG A 497 15.64 58.87 3.92
CA ARG A 497 14.87 59.75 3.05
C ARG A 497 14.29 60.91 3.82
#